data_AF-A0AAP4DKI0-F1
#
_entry.id   AF-A0AAP4DKI0-F1
#
_cell.length_a   1.000
_cell.length_b   1.000
_cell.length_c   1.000
_cell.angle_alpha   90.00
_cell.angle_beta   90.00
_cell.angle_gamma   90.00
#
_symmetry.space_group_name_H-M   'P 1'
#
loop_
_entity.id
_entity.type
_entity.pdbx_description
1 polymer ?
#
loop_
_entity_poly.entity_id
_entity_poly.type
_entity_poly.pdbx_seq_one_letter_code
_entity_poly.pdbx_strand_id
1 'polypeptide(L)' 'NQRTENIVAKALDFYVEGMGVQRVKFPADYQLLKIPDMAIVKLINPTAVVYRGNVYVKADGIELAKN' A
#
# COMPACT_ATOMS: atom_id res chain seq x y z
N ASN A 1 -8.63 -22.93 3.61
CA ASN A 1 -8.82 -21.51 3.22
C ASN A 1 -10.30 -21.20 3.12
N GLN A 2 -10.92 -20.72 4.20
CA GLN A 2 -12.28 -20.17 4.14
C GLN A 2 -12.20 -18.75 3.58
N ARG A 3 -12.88 -18.48 2.47
CA ARG A 3 -13.10 -17.12 1.97
C ARG A 3 -14.26 -16.51 2.76
N THR A 4 -14.09 -15.27 3.18
CA THR A 4 -15.12 -14.45 3.83
C THR A 4 -15.38 -13.23 2.95
N GLU A 5 -16.59 -12.68 3.02
CA GLU A 5 -16.94 -11.40 2.39
C GLU A 5 -16.34 -10.20 3.15
N ASN A 6 -15.82 -10.43 4.36
CA ASN A 6 -15.18 -9.40 5.16
C ASN A 6 -13.82 -9.00 4.58
N ILE A 7 -13.75 -7.80 4.01
CA ILE A 7 -12.49 -7.20 3.56
C ILE A 7 -11.71 -6.70 4.78
N VAL A 8 -10.50 -7.24 4.99
CA VAL A 8 -9.64 -6.87 6.13
C VAL A 8 -8.58 -5.82 5.79
N ALA A 9 -8.24 -5.68 4.51
CA ALA A 9 -7.27 -4.71 4.00
C ALA A 9 -7.37 -4.62 2.48
N LYS A 10 -6.90 -3.50 1.92
CA LYS A 10 -6.60 -3.37 0.48
C LYS A 10 -5.09 -3.40 0.29
N ALA A 11 -4.62 -3.95 -0.82
CA ALA A 11 -3.20 -4.00 -1.12
C ALA A 11 -2.94 -3.43 -2.51
N LEU A 12 -1.90 -2.60 -2.62
CA LEU A 12 -1.42 -2.06 -3.88
C LEU A 12 0.08 -2.35 -4.00
N ASP A 13 0.52 -2.55 -5.23
CA ASP A 13 1.93 -2.79 -5.55
C ASP A 13 2.51 -1.49 -6.13
N PHE A 14 3.59 -1.00 -5.52
CA PHE A 14 4.26 0.23 -5.92
C PHE A 14 5.66 -0.10 -6.44
N TYR A 15 6.06 0.60 -7.50
CA TYR A 15 7.46 0.61 -7.89
C TYR A 15 8.24 1.57 -6.98
N VAL A 16 9.32 1.08 -6.39
CA VAL A 16 10.25 1.86 -5.58
C VAL A 16 11.63 1.74 -6.23
N GLU A 17 12.18 2.88 -6.63
CA GLU A 17 13.48 2.95 -7.28
C GLU A 17 14.56 2.27 -6.41
N GLY A 18 15.37 1.42 -7.03
CA GLY A 18 16.42 0.63 -6.35
C GLY A 18 15.93 -0.60 -5.58
N MET A 19 14.64 -0.71 -5.26
CA MET A 19 14.07 -1.88 -4.54
C MET A 19 13.09 -2.72 -5.38
N GLY A 20 12.61 -2.20 -6.51
CA GLY A 20 11.66 -2.88 -7.37
C GLY A 20 10.22 -2.74 -6.85
N VAL A 21 9.43 -3.81 -6.93
CA VAL A 21 8.01 -3.77 -6.55
C VAL A 21 7.84 -4.04 -5.05
N GLN A 22 7.24 -3.09 -4.33
CA GLN A 22 6.89 -3.21 -2.93
C GLN A 22 5.37 -3.25 -2.77
N ARG A 23 4.87 -4.30 -2.12
CA ARG A 23 3.46 -4.38 -1.71
C ARG A 23 3.21 -3.57 -0.44
N VAL A 24 2.19 -2.72 -0.48
CA VAL A 24 1.74 -1.89 0.65
C VAL A 24 0.28 -2.24 0.97
N LYS A 25 -0.02 -2.41 2.27
CA LYS A 25 -1.36 -2.70 2.78
C LYS A 25 -1.99 -1.45 3.39
N PHE A 26 -3.26 -1.25 3.07
CA PHE A 26 -4.09 -0.13 3.52
C PHE A 26 -5.28 -0.64 4.35
N PRO A 27 -5.90 0.22 5.17
CA PRO A 27 -7.18 -0.05 5.81
C PRO A 27 -8.24 -0.57 4.83
N ALA A 28 -9.21 -1.34 5.32
CA ALA A 28 -10.26 -1.95 4.49
C ALA A 28 -11.16 -0.89 3.81
N ASP A 29 -11.37 0.23 4.49
CA ASP A 29 -12.17 1.39 4.08
C ASP A 29 -11.39 2.37 3.19
N TYR A 30 -10.08 2.21 3.03
CA TYR A 30 -9.26 3.05 2.17
C TYR A 30 -9.82 3.11 0.74
N GLN A 31 -10.00 4.31 0.19
CA GLN A 31 -10.47 4.51 -1.17
C GLN A 31 -9.30 4.95 -2.06
N LEU A 32 -9.03 4.17 -3.10
CA LEU A 32 -8.01 4.53 -4.08
C LEU A 32 -8.50 5.74 -4.88
N LEU A 33 -7.76 6.85 -4.78
CA LEU A 33 -7.98 8.02 -5.61
C LEU A 33 -7.66 7.70 -7.07
N LYS A 34 -8.23 8.47 -8.01
CA LYS A 34 -7.83 8.38 -9.42
C LYS A 34 -6.44 9.00 -9.55
N ILE A 35 -5.43 8.16 -9.74
CA ILE A 35 -4.02 8.58 -9.85
C ILE A 35 -3.61 8.50 -11.32
N PRO A 36 -2.94 9.53 -11.87
CA PRO A 36 -2.36 9.44 -13.20
C PRO A 36 -1.36 8.29 -13.31
N ASP A 37 -1.22 7.74 -14.50
CA ASP A 37 -0.21 6.70 -14.73
C ASP A 37 1.19 7.21 -14.36
N MET A 38 2.01 6.34 -13.77
CA MET A 38 3.37 6.64 -13.32
C MET A 38 3.53 7.85 -12.37
N ALA A 39 2.44 8.32 -11.74
CA ALA A 39 2.54 9.43 -10.80
C ALA A 39 3.36 9.05 -9.56
N ILE A 40 4.20 9.98 -9.09
CA ILE A 40 4.92 9.83 -7.84
C ILE A 40 3.96 10.09 -6.70
N VAL A 41 3.92 9.16 -5.74
CA VAL A 41 3.09 9.26 -4.54
C VAL A 41 3.94 9.17 -3.29
N LYS A 42 3.44 9.76 -2.20
CA LYS A 42 3.97 9.55 -0.85
C LYS A 42 2.98 8.69 -0.07
N LEU A 43 3.50 7.75 0.69
CA LEU A 43 2.72 6.97 1.64
C LEU A 43 2.43 7.82 2.88
N ILE A 44 1.19 7.79 3.35
CA ILE A 44 0.79 8.46 4.60
C ILE A 44 1.04 7.49 5.76
N ASN A 45 1.82 7.93 6.76
CA ASN A 45 2.21 7.15 7.95
C ASN A 45 2.73 5.72 7.65
N PRO A 46 3.74 5.56 6.76
CA PRO A 46 4.22 4.24 6.40
C PRO A 46 4.90 3.55 7.59
N THR A 47 4.57 2.28 7.81
CA THR A 47 5.17 1.43 8.85
C THR A 47 5.63 0.11 8.25
N ALA A 48 6.92 -0.21 8.39
CA ALA A 48 7.44 -1.54 8.07
C ALA A 48 7.03 -2.53 9.16
N VAL A 49 6.45 -3.66 8.76
CA VAL A 49 5.96 -4.70 9.67
C VAL A 49 6.61 -6.02 9.33
N VAL A 50 7.17 -6.66 10.35
CA VAL A 50 7.64 -8.04 10.29
C VAL A 50 6.64 -8.92 11.04
N TYR A 51 5.96 -9.82 10.33
CA TYR A 51 4.99 -10.74 10.93
C TYR A 51 5.20 -12.15 10.40
N ARG A 52 5.52 -13.09 11.30
CA ARG A 52 5.76 -14.51 10.98
C ARG A 52 6.73 -14.69 9.79
N GLY A 53 7.84 -13.95 9.81
CA GLY A 53 8.86 -14.01 8.75
C GLY A 53 8.53 -13.25 7.46
N ASN A 54 7.36 -12.63 7.35
CA ASN A 54 7.00 -11.79 6.20
C ASN A 54 7.25 -10.32 6.51
N VAL A 55 7.93 -9.62 5.61
CA VAL A 55 8.13 -8.17 5.67
C VAL A 55 7.16 -7.49 4.70
N TYR A 56 6.38 -6.54 5.20
CA TYR A 56 5.49 -5.74 4.36
C TYR A 56 5.32 -4.34 4.95
N VAL A 57 4.87 -3.40 4.11
CA VAL A 57 4.59 -2.03 4.53
C VAL A 57 3.09 -1.85 4.74
N LYS A 58 2.71 -1.15 5.81
CA LYS A 58 1.37 -0.60 6.01
C LYS A 58 1.41 0.90 5.81
N ALA A 59 0.32 1.48 5.31
CA ALA A 59 0.13 2.93 5.22
C ALA A 59 -1.35 3.26 5.38
N ASP A 60 -1.66 4.46 5.85
CA ASP A 60 -3.05 4.91 6.03
C ASP A 60 -3.68 5.33 4.69
N GLY A 61 -2.84 5.75 3.74
CA GLY A 61 -3.26 6.17 2.41
C GLY A 61 -2.06 6.62 1.57
N ILE A 62 -2.34 7.26 0.44
CA ILE A 62 -1.33 7.87 -0.42
C ILE A 62 -1.73 9.29 -0.81
N GLU A 63 -0.73 10.14 -0.98
CA GLU A 63 -0.89 11.49 -1.53
C GLU A 63 -0.01 11.66 -2.78
N LEU A 64 -0.46 12.47 -3.74
CA LEU A 64 0.37 12.84 -4.88
C LEU A 64 1.57 13.66 -4.40
N ALA A 65 2.77 13.23 -4.75
CA ALA A 65 3.94 14.05 -4.52
C ALA A 65 3.86 15.28 -5.42
N LYS A 66 3.97 16.47 -4.82
CA LYS A 66 4.25 17.69 -5.59
C LYS A 66 5.70 17.62 -6.04
N ASN A 67 5.92 17.68 -7.34
CA ASN A 67 7.24 17.97 -7.91
C ASN A 67 7.66 19.40 -7.54
#